data_AF-K6D2S7-F1
#
_entry.id   AF-K6D2S7-F1
#
_cell.length_a   1.000
_cell.length_b   1.000
_cell.length_c   1.000
_cell.angle_alpha   90.00
_cell.angle_beta   90.00
_cell.angle_gamma   90.00
#
_symmetry.space_group_name_H-M   'P 1'
#
loop_
_entity.id
_entity.type
_entity.pdbx_description
1 polymer ?
#
loop_
_entity_poly.entity_id
_entity_poly.type
_entity_poly.pdbx_seq_one_letter_code
_entity_poly.pdbx_strand_id
1 'polypeptide(L)'
;MIDPPRLESKAAVQEARASGIKPIMITGDHALTAKAIAQQIDIYRDGDKVVDGLTLKSMTDDELSQMIEQISVYARVSPEDKLRIVKIWQEKEQIVLTELNPVNDAPSLRAADVGTAMGIAGTEVAKSASDIILADDNFATIVAAIREGRRVYTNIKKTIYYLLSANVAEILTMLIG
;
A
#
# COMPACT_ATOMS: atom_id res chain seq x y z
N MET A 1 -18.61 13.43 15.02
CA MET A 1 -19.07 12.02 14.96
C MET A 1 -17.89 11.21 14.47
N ILE A 2 -17.52 10.13 15.17
CA ILE A 2 -16.37 9.27 14.83
C ILE A 2 -16.90 8.17 13.91
N ASP A 3 -16.32 7.99 12.72
CA ASP A 3 -16.59 6.80 11.93
C ASP A 3 -15.86 5.63 12.56
N PRO A 4 -16.57 4.59 13.03
CA PRO A 4 -15.93 3.44 13.64
C PRO A 4 -15.14 2.67 12.58
N PRO A 5 -13.97 2.10 12.94
CA PRO A 5 -13.28 1.18 12.05
C PRO A 5 -14.16 -0.03 11.75
N ARG A 6 -14.06 -0.55 10.52
CA ARG A 6 -14.79 -1.77 10.17
C ARG A 6 -14.26 -2.96 10.96
N LEU A 7 -15.12 -3.91 11.28
CA LEU A 7 -14.80 -5.05 12.15
C LEU A 7 -13.65 -5.90 11.56
N GLU A 8 -13.64 -6.03 10.25
CA GLU A 8 -12.65 -6.78 9.48
C GLU A 8 -11.29 -6.08 9.37
N SER A 9 -11.22 -4.75 9.57
CA SER A 9 -10.00 -3.97 9.36
C SER A 9 -8.85 -4.44 10.25
N LYS A 10 -9.13 -4.79 11.51
CA LYS A 10 -8.08 -5.25 12.45
C LYS A 10 -7.44 -6.56 12.00
N ALA A 11 -8.26 -7.55 11.63
CA ALA A 11 -7.77 -8.85 11.17
C ALA A 11 -6.94 -8.71 9.89
N ALA A 12 -7.41 -7.89 8.94
CA ALA A 12 -6.70 -7.62 7.70
C ALA A 12 -5.36 -6.89 7.92
N VAL A 13 -5.30 -5.91 8.83
CA VAL A 13 -4.05 -5.22 9.19
C VAL A 13 -3.04 -6.20 9.81
N GLN A 14 -3.50 -7.09 10.68
CA GLN A 14 -2.66 -8.14 11.27
C GLN A 14 -2.12 -9.11 10.21
N GLU A 15 -2.97 -9.53 9.28
CA GLU A 15 -2.60 -10.42 8.18
C GLU A 15 -1.60 -9.76 7.21
N ALA A 16 -1.80 -8.47 6.91
CA ALA A 16 -0.88 -7.68 6.10
C ALA A 16 0.50 -7.62 6.76
N ARG A 17 0.56 -7.30 8.06
CA ARG A 17 1.81 -7.29 8.83
C ARG A 17 2.49 -8.66 8.88
N ALA A 18 1.73 -9.72 9.13
CA ALA A 18 2.25 -11.09 9.12
C ALA A 18 2.83 -11.49 7.74
N SER A 19 2.35 -10.84 6.68
CA SER A 19 2.82 -11.03 5.31
C SER A 19 3.98 -10.09 4.92
N GLY A 20 4.53 -9.34 5.88
CA GLY A 20 5.63 -8.39 5.65
C GLY A 20 5.22 -7.08 4.98
N ILE A 21 3.92 -6.77 4.94
CA ILE A 21 3.40 -5.51 4.42
C ILE A 21 3.30 -4.54 5.59
N LYS A 22 3.73 -3.28 5.42
CA LYS A 22 3.58 -2.23 6.42
C LYS A 22 2.30 -1.42 6.16
N PRO A 23 1.25 -1.55 6.99
CA PRO A 23 0.06 -0.73 6.85
C PRO A 23 0.35 0.68 7.37
N ILE A 24 -0.12 1.70 6.66
CA ILE A 24 0.05 3.11 6.99
C ILE A 24 -1.31 3.78 6.90
N MET A 25 -1.71 4.50 7.94
CA MET A 25 -2.93 5.30 7.93
C MET A 25 -2.63 6.71 7.46
N ILE A 26 -3.41 7.19 6.49
CA ILE A 26 -3.35 8.56 6.00
C ILE A 26 -4.77 9.13 6.03
N THR A 27 -5.01 10.14 6.87
CA THR A 27 -6.36 10.68 7.10
C THR A 27 -6.39 12.21 7.20
N GLY A 28 -7.56 12.78 6.91
CA GLY A 28 -7.88 14.19 7.16
C GLY A 28 -8.30 14.48 8.62
N ASP A 29 -8.45 13.45 9.44
CA ASP A 29 -8.82 13.57 10.86
C ASP A 29 -7.69 14.18 11.71
N HIS A 30 -8.05 14.61 12.93
CA HIS A 30 -7.08 15.06 13.92
C HIS A 30 -6.19 13.91 14.41
N ALA A 31 -4.92 14.24 14.72
CA ALA A 31 -3.89 13.28 15.13
C ALA A 31 -4.30 12.39 16.30
N LEU A 32 -4.98 12.94 17.33
CA LEU A 32 -5.43 12.16 18.48
C LEU A 32 -6.47 11.10 18.09
N THR A 33 -7.46 11.47 17.27
CA THR A 33 -8.49 10.55 16.78
C THR A 33 -7.87 9.50 15.86
N ALA A 34 -7.04 9.92 14.91
CA ALA A 34 -6.35 9.03 13.98
C ALA A 34 -5.49 8.01 14.73
N LYS A 35 -4.72 8.46 15.74
CA LYS A 35 -3.92 7.58 16.60
C LYS A 35 -4.80 6.55 17.33
N ALA A 36 -5.90 6.99 17.93
CA ALA A 36 -6.80 6.12 18.67
C ALA A 36 -7.40 5.03 17.77
N ILE A 37 -7.87 5.38 16.57
CA ILE A 37 -8.38 4.41 15.59
C ILE A 37 -7.26 3.48 15.14
N ALA A 38 -6.09 4.03 14.77
CA ALA A 38 -4.94 3.25 14.32
C ALA A 38 -4.46 2.23 15.37
N GLN A 39 -4.52 2.58 16.66
CA GLN A 39 -4.23 1.65 17.75
C GLN A 39 -5.26 0.52 17.85
N GLN A 40 -6.55 0.83 17.70
CA GLN A 40 -7.61 -0.17 17.78
C GLN A 40 -7.47 -1.25 16.69
N ILE A 41 -7.09 -0.84 15.47
CA ILE A 41 -6.92 -1.73 14.32
C ILE A 41 -5.49 -2.23 14.09
N ASP A 42 -4.56 -1.98 15.03
CA ASP A 42 -3.17 -2.47 14.98
C ASP A 42 -2.27 -1.87 13.86
N ILE A 43 -2.65 -0.70 13.32
CA ILE A 43 -1.78 0.10 12.45
C ILE A 43 -0.72 0.82 13.29
N TYR A 44 -1.10 1.41 14.43
CA TYR A 44 -0.16 2.09 15.31
C TYR A 44 0.23 1.17 16.48
N ARG A 45 1.54 1.00 16.70
CA ARG A 45 2.11 0.31 17.87
C ARG A 45 3.06 1.21 18.65
N ASP A 46 3.38 0.81 19.87
CA ASP A 46 4.34 1.54 20.69
C ASP A 46 5.70 1.62 19.99
N GLY A 47 6.23 2.84 19.87
CA GLY A 47 7.43 3.14 19.08
C GLY A 47 7.13 3.81 17.73
N ASP A 48 5.91 3.69 17.22
CA ASP A 48 5.49 4.39 16.00
C ASP A 48 5.27 5.89 16.25
N LYS A 49 5.44 6.67 15.18
CA LYS A 49 5.20 8.10 15.15
C LYS A 49 3.89 8.43 14.44
N VAL A 50 3.23 9.48 14.95
CA VAL A 50 2.12 10.17 14.31
C VAL A 50 2.64 11.53 13.86
N VAL A 51 2.43 11.87 12.59
CA VAL A 51 2.84 13.15 12.02
C VAL A 51 1.60 13.85 11.47
N ASP A 52 1.42 15.12 11.79
CA ASP A 52 0.36 15.93 11.19
C ASP A 52 0.85 16.65 9.92
N GLY A 53 -0.10 17.09 9.08
CA GLY A 53 0.22 17.75 7.82
C GLY A 53 1.04 19.04 7.97
N LEU A 54 0.91 19.76 9.08
CA LEU A 54 1.72 20.97 9.33
C LEU A 54 3.19 20.61 9.59
N THR A 55 3.41 19.62 10.44
CA THR A 55 4.73 19.07 10.75
C THR A 55 5.35 18.47 9.49
N LEU A 56 4.57 17.72 8.70
CA LEU A 56 5.01 17.14 7.44
C LEU A 56 5.49 18.21 6.46
N LYS A 57 4.77 19.34 6.33
CA LYS A 57 5.16 20.46 5.47
C LYS A 57 6.43 21.17 5.92
N SER A 58 6.73 21.13 7.22
CA SER A 58 7.97 21.70 7.75
C SER A 58 9.20 20.79 7.55
N MET A 59 8.99 19.50 7.27
CA MET A 59 10.07 18.56 7.00
C MET A 59 10.56 18.70 5.56
N THR A 60 11.87 18.63 5.37
CA THR A 60 12.48 18.40 4.06
C THR A 60 12.25 16.96 3.59
N ASP A 61 12.45 16.69 2.30
CA ASP A 61 12.31 15.33 1.76
C ASP A 61 13.33 14.37 2.38
N ASP A 62 14.55 14.83 2.68
CA ASP A 62 15.58 14.04 3.35
C ASP A 62 15.18 13.70 4.80
N GLU A 63 14.66 14.68 5.56
CA GLU A 63 14.16 14.44 6.93
C GLU A 63 12.99 13.47 6.94
N LEU A 64 12.05 13.65 6.01
CA LEU A 64 10.92 12.74 5.85
C LEU A 64 11.42 11.34 5.51
N SER A 65 12.31 11.20 4.53
CA SER A 65 12.90 9.91 4.12
C SER A 65 13.57 9.19 5.29
N GLN A 66 14.34 9.89 6.14
CA GLN A 66 14.96 9.29 7.31
C GLN A 66 13.96 8.77 8.35
N MET A 67 12.79 9.40 8.48
CA MET A 67 11.80 9.03 9.49
C MET A 67 10.63 8.19 8.97
N ILE A 68 10.43 8.08 7.66
CA ILE A 68 9.20 7.54 7.05
C ILE A 68 8.88 6.11 7.53
N GLU A 69 9.93 5.32 7.79
CA GLU A 69 9.82 3.95 8.30
C GLU A 69 9.31 3.87 9.75
N GLN A 70 9.40 4.94 10.54
CA GLN A 70 8.87 5.02 11.90
C GLN A 70 7.47 5.60 11.96
N ILE A 71 7.00 6.23 10.88
CA ILE A 71 5.67 6.85 10.84
C ILE A 71 4.66 5.78 10.40
N SER A 72 3.58 5.63 11.15
CA SER A 72 2.45 4.74 10.79
C SER A 72 1.13 5.49 10.62
N VAL A 73 1.06 6.74 11.08
CA VAL A 73 -0.14 7.58 10.98
C VAL A 73 0.21 8.98 10.52
N TYR A 74 -0.39 9.40 9.42
CA TYR A 74 -0.38 10.76 8.90
C TYR A 74 -1.77 11.38 9.07
N ALA A 75 -1.85 12.47 9.81
CA ALA A 75 -3.11 13.13 10.15
C ALA A 75 -3.19 14.52 9.51
N ARG A 76 -4.40 15.03 9.24
CA ARG A 76 -4.61 16.37 8.64
C ARG A 76 -3.77 16.63 7.37
N VAL A 77 -3.53 15.61 6.55
CA VAL A 77 -2.72 15.76 5.33
C VAL A 77 -3.52 16.28 4.14
N SER A 78 -2.87 17.04 3.26
CA SER A 78 -3.44 17.47 1.99
C SER A 78 -3.19 16.45 0.86
N PRO A 79 -3.86 16.55 -0.30
CA PRO A 79 -3.58 15.68 -1.44
C PRO A 79 -2.13 15.69 -1.91
N GLU A 80 -1.48 16.86 -1.88
CA GLU A 80 -0.07 17.02 -2.24
C GLU A 80 0.85 16.27 -1.27
N ASP A 81 0.51 16.29 0.03
CA ASP A 81 1.23 15.55 1.05
C ASP A 81 1.13 14.03 0.81
N LYS A 82 -0.03 13.52 0.38
CA LYS A 82 -0.21 12.09 0.05
C LYS A 82 0.71 11.67 -1.09
N LEU A 83 0.72 12.45 -2.18
CA LEU A 83 1.59 12.22 -3.31
C LEU A 83 3.07 12.22 -2.90
N ARG A 84 3.45 13.18 -2.05
CA ARG A 84 4.81 13.27 -1.51
C ARG A 84 5.18 12.01 -0.70
N ILE A 85 4.31 11.56 0.20
CA ILE A 85 4.52 10.34 1.00
C ILE A 85 4.73 9.12 0.08
N VAL A 86 3.90 8.95 -0.95
CA VAL A 86 4.02 7.86 -1.93
C VAL A 86 5.40 7.90 -2.60
N LYS A 87 5.83 9.06 -3.10
CA LYS A 87 7.12 9.20 -3.77
C LYS A 87 8.31 8.87 -2.87
N ILE A 88 8.33 9.35 -1.64
CA ILE A 88 9.44 9.05 -0.71
C ILE A 88 9.50 7.55 -0.38
N TRP A 89 8.36 6.87 -0.28
CA TRP A 89 8.35 5.41 -0.13
C TRP A 89 8.89 4.69 -1.37
N GLN A 90 8.55 5.17 -2.57
CA GLN A 90 9.07 4.62 -3.83
C GLN A 90 10.59 4.86 -3.99
N GLU A 91 11.10 6.01 -3.56
CA GLU A 91 12.54 6.32 -3.52
C GLU A 91 13.32 5.40 -2.57
N LYS A 92 12.64 4.79 -1.59
CA LYS A 92 13.17 3.72 -0.73
C LYS A 92 13.01 2.30 -1.31
N GLU A 93 12.78 2.20 -2.61
CA GLU A 93 12.61 0.96 -3.35
C GLU A 93 11.45 0.08 -2.80
N GLN A 94 10.46 0.71 -2.14
CA GLN A 94 9.26 0.02 -1.70
C GLN A 94 8.17 0.10 -2.76
N ILE A 95 7.43 -1.00 -2.91
CA ILE A 95 6.22 -1.03 -3.73
C ILE A 95 5.06 -0.47 -2.92
N VAL A 96 4.46 0.61 -3.39
CA VAL A 96 3.39 1.34 -2.70
C VAL A 96 2.03 0.96 -3.28
N LEU A 97 1.15 0.47 -2.41
CA LEU A 97 -0.27 0.30 -2.71
C LEU A 97 -1.05 1.37 -1.94
N THR A 98 -1.95 2.06 -2.64
CA THR A 98 -2.81 3.11 -2.07
C THR A 98 -4.29 2.78 -2.26
N GLU A 99 -5.09 3.08 -1.25
CA GLU A 99 -6.56 3.01 -1.26
C GLU A 99 -7.12 4.42 -1.08
N LEU A 100 -8.15 4.81 -1.84
CA LEU A 100 -8.55 6.21 -1.91
C LEU A 100 -9.98 6.55 -1.54
N ASN A 101 -10.11 7.77 -1.01
CA ASN A 101 -11.35 8.50 -0.87
C ASN A 101 -11.58 9.38 -2.13
N PRO A 102 -12.82 9.53 -2.62
CA PRO A 102 -13.13 9.60 -4.04
C PRO A 102 -12.83 10.88 -4.85
N VAL A 103 -12.42 12.00 -4.26
CA VAL A 103 -12.46 13.29 -5.00
C VAL A 103 -11.11 13.99 -5.10
N ASN A 104 -10.31 13.99 -4.03
CA ASN A 104 -9.10 14.81 -3.98
C ASN A 104 -7.79 14.04 -4.22
N ASP A 105 -7.85 12.72 -4.32
CA ASP A 105 -6.65 11.88 -4.20
C ASP A 105 -6.20 11.21 -5.52
N ALA A 106 -6.84 11.54 -6.65
CA ALA A 106 -6.51 10.96 -7.96
C ALA A 106 -5.02 11.05 -8.36
N PRO A 107 -4.27 12.14 -8.04
CA PRO A 107 -2.84 12.20 -8.34
C PRO A 107 -2.01 11.15 -7.58
N SER A 108 -2.30 10.90 -6.30
CA SER A 108 -1.58 9.88 -5.54
C SER A 108 -1.99 8.46 -5.95
N LEU A 109 -3.24 8.27 -6.41
CA LEU A 109 -3.69 6.98 -6.97
C LEU A 109 -2.80 6.51 -8.11
N ARG A 110 -2.60 7.41 -9.08
CA ARG A 110 -1.86 7.15 -10.31
C ARG A 110 -0.35 7.11 -10.11
N ALA A 111 0.13 7.75 -9.05
CA ALA A 111 1.56 7.79 -8.75
C ALA A 111 2.03 6.52 -8.02
N ALA A 112 1.16 5.86 -7.26
CA ALA A 112 1.49 4.62 -6.59
C ALA A 112 1.75 3.49 -7.60
N ASP A 113 2.50 2.47 -7.17
CA ASP A 113 2.77 1.29 -7.99
C ASP A 113 1.51 0.45 -8.24
N VAL A 114 0.57 0.48 -7.27
CA VAL A 114 -0.76 -0.12 -7.40
C VAL A 114 -1.80 0.79 -6.76
N GLY A 115 -2.66 1.38 -7.59
CA GLY A 115 -3.82 2.14 -7.15
C GLY A 115 -5.05 1.27 -6.95
N THR A 116 -5.72 1.39 -5.80
CA THR A 116 -6.97 0.69 -5.51
C THR A 116 -8.13 1.64 -5.25
N ALA A 117 -9.33 1.28 -5.74
CA ALA A 117 -10.56 2.02 -5.50
C ALA A 117 -11.68 1.11 -4.99
N MET A 118 -12.55 1.68 -4.14
CA MET A 118 -13.79 1.05 -3.70
C MET A 118 -14.79 0.92 -4.86
N GLY A 119 -15.39 -0.24 -5.04
CA GLY A 119 -16.35 -0.52 -6.10
C GLY A 119 -17.74 0.08 -5.84
N ILE A 120 -18.17 0.11 -4.58
CA ILE A 120 -19.51 0.57 -4.15
C ILE A 120 -19.43 2.04 -3.72
N ALA A 121 -18.59 2.37 -2.73
CA ALA A 121 -18.46 3.72 -2.18
C ALA A 121 -17.53 4.64 -3.00
N GLY A 122 -16.71 4.09 -3.90
CA GLY A 122 -15.80 4.88 -4.74
C GLY A 122 -16.52 5.62 -5.85
N THR A 123 -16.04 6.81 -6.20
CA THR A 123 -16.50 7.57 -7.37
C THR A 123 -15.96 6.96 -8.65
N GLU A 124 -16.62 7.29 -9.76
CA GLU A 124 -16.16 6.94 -11.10
C GLU A 124 -14.78 7.53 -11.43
N VAL A 125 -14.43 8.69 -10.85
CA VAL A 125 -13.08 9.27 -10.99
C VAL A 125 -12.03 8.40 -10.32
N ALA A 126 -12.29 7.91 -9.10
CA ALA A 126 -11.37 7.02 -8.40
C ALA A 126 -11.23 5.68 -9.13
N LYS A 127 -12.33 5.06 -9.54
CA LYS A 127 -12.33 3.78 -10.28
C LYS A 127 -11.57 3.88 -11.61
N SER A 128 -11.75 4.98 -12.34
CA SER A 128 -11.05 5.20 -13.62
C SER A 128 -9.56 5.51 -13.47
N ALA A 129 -9.11 5.89 -12.28
CA ALA A 129 -7.72 6.19 -11.98
C ALA A 129 -6.98 5.04 -11.28
N SER A 130 -7.68 3.97 -10.90
CA SER A 130 -7.13 2.83 -10.15
C SER A 130 -6.80 1.66 -11.07
N ASP A 131 -5.80 0.86 -10.68
CA ASP A 131 -5.45 -0.39 -11.35
C ASP A 131 -6.35 -1.56 -10.91
N ILE A 132 -6.85 -1.51 -9.67
CA ILE A 132 -7.70 -2.54 -9.07
C ILE A 132 -8.94 -1.90 -8.44
N ILE A 133 -10.11 -2.47 -8.72
CA ILE A 133 -11.38 -2.08 -8.10
C ILE A 133 -11.81 -3.17 -7.12
N LEU A 134 -12.03 -2.80 -5.85
CA LEU A 134 -12.53 -3.69 -4.80
C LEU A 134 -14.05 -3.78 -4.90
N ALA A 135 -14.55 -4.82 -5.56
CA ALA A 135 -15.98 -4.98 -5.82
C ALA A 135 -16.85 -5.05 -4.55
N ASP A 136 -16.27 -5.40 -3.40
CA ASP A 136 -16.93 -5.59 -2.10
C ASP A 136 -16.61 -4.49 -1.08
N ASP A 137 -15.86 -3.46 -1.49
CA ASP A 137 -15.34 -2.40 -0.63
C ASP A 137 -14.53 -2.90 0.59
N ASN A 138 -13.91 -4.08 0.52
CA ASN A 138 -13.28 -4.68 1.67
C ASN A 138 -11.74 -4.62 1.60
N PHE A 139 -11.12 -3.98 2.58
CA PHE A 139 -9.66 -3.94 2.73
C PHE A 139 -9.02 -5.33 2.84
N ALA A 140 -9.71 -6.31 3.46
CA ALA A 140 -9.22 -7.69 3.53
C ALA A 140 -8.99 -8.32 2.14
N THR A 141 -9.76 -7.88 1.14
CA THR A 141 -9.64 -8.34 -0.25
C THR A 141 -8.31 -7.90 -0.88
N ILE A 142 -7.75 -6.75 -0.49
CA ILE A 142 -6.40 -6.34 -0.90
C ILE A 142 -5.37 -7.36 -0.39
N VAL A 143 -5.45 -7.75 0.87
CA VAL A 143 -4.48 -8.68 1.47
C VAL A 143 -4.55 -10.06 0.79
N ALA A 144 -5.77 -10.53 0.51
CA ALA A 144 -5.98 -11.75 -0.26
C ALA A 144 -5.44 -11.64 -1.70
N ALA A 145 -5.65 -10.50 -2.37
CA ALA A 145 -5.13 -10.25 -3.71
C ALA A 145 -3.60 -10.26 -3.75
N ILE A 146 -2.93 -9.64 -2.76
CA ILE A 146 -1.46 -9.66 -2.65
C ILE A 146 -0.94 -11.09 -2.47
N ARG A 147 -1.60 -11.89 -1.61
CA ARG A 147 -1.25 -13.31 -1.45
C ARG A 147 -1.29 -14.04 -2.78
N GLU A 148 -2.35 -13.84 -3.55
CA GLU A 148 -2.50 -14.57 -4.82
C GLU A 148 -1.60 -14.05 -5.93
N GLY A 149 -1.29 -12.75 -5.94
CA GLY A 149 -0.23 -12.17 -6.77
C GLY A 149 1.14 -12.84 -6.51
N ARG A 150 1.50 -13.06 -5.24
CA ARG A 150 2.76 -13.76 -4.88
C ARG A 150 2.77 -15.22 -5.37
N ARG A 151 1.62 -15.91 -5.33
CA ARG A 151 1.48 -17.28 -5.86
C ARG A 151 1.66 -17.31 -7.38
N VAL A 152 1.00 -16.42 -8.10
CA VAL A 152 1.13 -16.29 -9.56
C VAL A 152 2.57 -15.98 -9.95
N TYR A 153 3.22 -15.03 -9.28
CA TYR A 153 4.62 -14.68 -9.53
C TYR A 153 5.57 -15.88 -9.34
N THR A 154 5.36 -16.66 -8.29
CA THR A 154 6.13 -17.88 -8.04
C THR A 154 5.97 -18.90 -9.16
N ASN A 155 4.75 -19.06 -9.69
CA ASN A 155 4.48 -19.97 -10.81
C ASN A 155 5.13 -19.48 -12.11
N ILE A 156 5.09 -18.17 -12.39
CA ILE A 156 5.78 -17.58 -13.54
C ILE A 156 7.29 -17.88 -13.47
N LYS A 157 7.93 -17.67 -12.32
CA LYS A 157 9.35 -18.00 -12.12
C LYS A 157 9.65 -19.48 -12.39
N LYS A 158 8.82 -20.39 -11.87
CA LYS A 158 8.96 -21.84 -12.12
C LYS A 158 8.88 -22.16 -13.62
N THR A 159 7.93 -21.57 -14.33
CA THR A 159 7.79 -21.76 -15.78
C THR A 159 9.01 -21.25 -16.53
N ILE A 160 9.53 -20.06 -16.17
CA ILE A 160 10.75 -19.51 -16.78
C ILE A 160 11.94 -20.44 -16.54
N TYR A 161 12.15 -20.94 -15.32
CA TYR A 161 13.24 -21.87 -15.02
C TYR A 161 13.10 -23.18 -15.79
N TYR A 162 11.89 -23.71 -15.90
CA TYR A 162 11.63 -24.91 -16.69
C TYR A 162 12.01 -24.71 -18.16
N LEU A 163 11.51 -23.65 -18.81
CA LEU A 163 11.81 -23.34 -20.21
C LEU A 163 13.31 -23.08 -20.43
N LEU A 164 13.95 -22.34 -19.52
CA LEU A 164 15.38 -22.07 -19.61
C LEU A 164 16.20 -23.36 -19.48
N SER A 165 15.82 -24.25 -18.56
CA SER A 165 16.50 -25.54 -18.38
C SER A 165 16.39 -26.44 -19.60
N ALA A 166 15.23 -26.46 -20.26
CA ALA A 166 15.01 -27.19 -21.51
C ALA A 166 15.91 -26.64 -22.62
N ASN A 167 15.89 -25.31 -22.83
CA ASN A 167 16.70 -24.67 -23.86
C ASN A 167 18.21 -24.87 -23.62
N VAL A 168 18.67 -24.81 -22.37
CA VAL A 168 20.08 -25.10 -22.03
C VAL A 168 20.44 -26.55 -22.37
N ALA A 169 19.57 -27.51 -22.04
CA ALA A 169 19.79 -28.92 -22.37
C ALA A 169 19.82 -29.16 -23.89
N GLU A 170 18.93 -28.52 -24.65
CA GLU A 170 18.92 -28.57 -26.12
C GLU A 170 20.23 -28.04 -26.72
N ILE A 171 20.69 -26.88 -26.25
CA ILE A 171 21.97 -26.29 -26.69
C ILE A 171 23.15 -27.21 -26.37
N LEU A 172 23.23 -27.71 -25.12
CA LEU A 172 24.30 -28.63 -24.72
C LEU A 172 24.30 -29.91 -25.56
N THR A 173 23.11 -30.44 -25.87
CA THR A 173 22.97 -31.63 -26.73
C THR A 173 23.47 -31.36 -28.15
N MET A 174 23.22 -30.17 -28.71
CA MET A 174 23.74 -29.79 -30.04
C MET A 174 25.26 -29.52 -30.06
N LEU A 175 25.85 -29.11 -28.93
CA LEU A 175 27.29 -28.77 -28.85
C LEU A 175 28.18 -29.95 -28.47
N ILE A 176 27.69 -30.84 -27.60
CA ILE A 176 28.45 -31.99 -27.06
C ILE A 176 28.04 -33.29 -27.76
N GLY A 177 26.90 -33.29 -28.45
CA GLY A 177 26.49 -34.32 -29.40
C GLY A 177 27.30 -34.26 -30.69
#